data_AF-A0A952I5E3-F1
#
_entry.id   AF-A0A952I5E3-F1
#
_cell.length_a   1.000
_cell.length_b   1.000
_cell.length_c   1.000
_cell.angle_alpha   90.00
_cell.angle_beta   90.00
_cell.angle_gamma   90.00
#
_symmetry.space_group_name_H-M   'P 1'
#
loop_
_entity.id
_entity.type
_entity.pdbx_description
1 polymer ?
#
loop_
_entity_poly.entity_id
_entity_poly.type
_entity_poly.pdbx_seq_one_letter_code
_entity_poly.pdbx_strand_id
1 'polypeptide(L)'
;MVNKEKIYESFGELIFAVLRIDGIVRKEQKEKIELILNKFEFGDQVLWSFTYENNHKKKWEEIENNSLEHFLEFGPSKDYQIFFDIFEEMENEKYKLIGIKGVKMINRFKNKLRLKFSENQNINIEEDNEDWDNE
;
A
#
# COMPACT_ATOMS: atom_id res chain seq x y z
N MET A 1 -7.61 19.01 5.60
CA MET A 1 -8.09 18.18 6.72
C MET A 1 -8.43 16.81 6.17
N VAL A 2 -7.49 15.90 6.26
CA VAL A 2 -7.67 14.50 5.86
C VAL A 2 -8.60 13.80 6.86
N ASN A 3 -9.53 13.00 6.34
CA ASN A 3 -10.45 12.18 7.13
C ASN A 3 -10.19 10.68 6.84
N LYS A 4 -10.90 9.79 7.55
CA LYS A 4 -10.75 8.33 7.37
C LYS A 4 -10.99 7.87 5.93
N GLU A 5 -11.98 8.45 5.26
CA GLU A 5 -12.31 8.13 3.87
C GLU A 5 -11.12 8.37 2.94
N LYS A 6 -10.42 9.51 3.10
CA LYS A 6 -9.22 9.84 2.31
C LYS A 6 -8.06 8.86 2.56
N ILE A 7 -7.96 8.29 3.76
CA ILE A 7 -6.98 7.24 4.08
C ILE A 7 -7.32 5.95 3.34
N TYR A 8 -8.60 5.54 3.34
CA TYR A 8 -9.05 4.35 2.62
C TYR A 8 -8.95 4.50 1.10
N GLU A 9 -9.23 5.68 0.58
CA GLU A 9 -8.95 6.01 -0.82
C GLU A 9 -7.47 5.79 -1.13
N SER A 10 -6.58 6.40 -0.35
CA SER A 10 -5.14 6.28 -0.57
C SER A 10 -4.65 4.82 -0.48
N PHE A 11 -5.24 3.98 0.38
CA PHE A 11 -4.99 2.53 0.37
C PHE A 11 -5.39 1.87 -0.95
N GLY A 12 -6.58 2.20 -1.46
CA GLY A 12 -7.06 1.69 -2.75
C GLY A 12 -6.16 2.10 -3.91
N GLU A 13 -5.73 3.37 -3.93
CA GLU A 13 -4.79 3.87 -4.94
C GLU A 13 -3.45 3.12 -4.88
N LEU A 14 -2.90 2.91 -3.68
CA LEU A 14 -1.64 2.19 -3.48
C LEU A 14 -1.73 0.73 -3.95
N ILE A 15 -2.79 0.01 -3.56
CA ILE A 15 -3.01 -1.38 -3.98
C ILE A 15 -3.07 -1.47 -5.51
N PHE A 16 -3.83 -0.56 -6.15
CA PHE A 16 -3.93 -0.52 -7.60
C PHE A 16 -2.56 -0.30 -8.25
N ALA A 17 -1.79 0.67 -7.73
CA ALA A 17 -0.49 1.01 -8.26
C ALA A 17 0.54 -0.13 -8.11
N VAL A 18 0.50 -0.89 -7.00
CA VAL A 18 1.30 -2.11 -6.82
C VAL A 18 0.94 -3.15 -7.87
N LEU A 19 -0.35 -3.42 -8.08
CA LEU A 19 -0.80 -4.43 -9.05
C LEU A 19 -0.47 -4.05 -10.50
N ARG A 20 -0.43 -2.76 -10.80
CA ARG A 20 -0.15 -2.21 -12.13
C ARG A 20 1.34 -2.19 -12.49
N ILE A 21 2.24 -2.51 -11.56
CA ILE A 21 3.69 -2.33 -11.76
C ILE A 21 4.25 -3.07 -12.97
N ASP A 22 3.70 -4.24 -13.30
CA ASP A 22 4.10 -5.05 -14.46
C ASP A 22 3.24 -4.77 -15.70
N GLY A 23 2.45 -3.69 -15.70
CA GLY A 23 1.69 -3.23 -16.85
C GLY A 23 0.20 -3.06 -16.53
N ILE A 24 -0.63 -4.00 -17.00
CA ILE A 24 -2.08 -3.94 -16.84
C ILE A 24 -2.51 -4.89 -15.73
N VAL A 25 -3.40 -4.42 -14.86
CA VAL A 25 -4.02 -5.25 -13.84
C VAL A 25 -4.92 -6.30 -14.50
N ARG A 26 -4.55 -7.57 -14.38
CA ARG A 26 -5.29 -8.72 -14.94
C ARG A 26 -6.56 -8.99 -14.14
N LYS A 27 -7.56 -9.58 -14.79
CA LYS A 27 -8.85 -9.96 -14.17
C LYS A 27 -8.66 -10.82 -12.92
N GLU A 28 -7.79 -11.83 -12.98
CA GLU A 28 -7.48 -12.72 -11.84
C GLU A 28 -6.88 -11.97 -10.65
N GLN A 29 -6.06 -10.94 -10.90
CA GLN A 29 -5.50 -10.10 -9.83
C GLN A 29 -6.59 -9.27 -9.15
N LYS A 30 -7.57 -8.76 -9.92
CA LYS A 30 -8.72 -8.02 -9.39
C LYS A 30 -9.60 -8.92 -8.51
N GLU A 31 -9.94 -10.11 -9.00
CA GLU A 31 -10.75 -11.08 -8.25
C GLU A 31 -10.06 -11.50 -6.94
N LYS A 32 -8.74 -11.69 -6.96
CA LYS A 32 -7.96 -11.97 -5.74
C LYS A 32 -7.94 -10.81 -4.75
N ILE A 33 -7.77 -9.57 -5.22
CA ILE A 33 -7.82 -8.39 -4.35
C ILE A 33 -9.20 -8.22 -3.73
N GLU A 34 -10.26 -8.42 -4.49
CA GLU A 34 -11.63 -8.39 -3.96
C GLU A 34 -11.81 -9.42 -2.84
N LEU A 35 -11.32 -10.66 -3.03
CA LEU A 35 -11.35 -11.70 -1.99
C LEU A 35 -10.52 -11.35 -0.75
N ILE A 36 -9.38 -10.68 -0.92
CA ILE A 36 -8.55 -10.23 0.21
C ILE A 36 -9.28 -9.10 0.96
N LEU A 37 -9.73 -8.06 0.25
CA LEU A 37 -10.35 -6.88 0.83
C LEU A 37 -11.64 -7.21 1.57
N ASN A 38 -12.46 -8.13 1.06
CA ASN A 38 -13.70 -8.56 1.71
C ASN A 38 -13.51 -9.22 3.10
N LYS A 39 -12.27 -9.51 3.51
CA LYS A 39 -11.96 -10.00 4.86
C LYS A 39 -11.88 -8.88 5.91
N PHE A 40 -11.82 -7.62 5.49
CA PHE A 40 -11.52 -6.47 6.34
C PHE A 40 -12.72 -5.51 6.45
N GLU A 41 -12.89 -4.89 7.62
CA GLU A 41 -14.08 -4.08 7.96
C GLU A 41 -14.36 -2.93 6.97
N PHE A 42 -13.32 -2.29 6.43
CA PHE A 42 -13.42 -1.22 5.44
C PHE A 42 -13.03 -1.66 4.02
N GLY A 43 -12.98 -2.97 3.78
CA GLY A 43 -12.59 -3.56 2.50
C GLY A 43 -13.36 -3.00 1.32
N ASP A 44 -14.67 -2.81 1.46
CA ASP A 44 -15.55 -2.28 0.43
C ASP A 44 -15.15 -0.85 -0.02
N GLN A 45 -14.74 0.00 0.92
CA GLN A 45 -14.34 1.38 0.64
C GLN A 45 -13.01 1.42 -0.11
N VAL A 46 -12.06 0.56 0.31
CA VAL A 46 -10.77 0.39 -0.36
C VAL A 46 -10.96 -0.20 -1.76
N LEU A 47 -11.85 -1.18 -1.92
CA LEU A 47 -12.17 -1.82 -3.19
C LEU A 47 -12.81 -0.83 -4.17
N TRP A 48 -13.68 0.06 -3.67
CA TRP A 48 -14.27 1.12 -4.48
C TRP A 48 -13.20 2.04 -5.06
N SER A 49 -12.28 2.52 -4.22
CA SER A 49 -11.18 3.38 -4.66
C SER A 49 -10.22 2.67 -5.62
N PHE A 50 -9.85 1.43 -5.33
CA PHE A 50 -9.07 0.58 -6.24
C PHE A 50 -9.71 0.47 -7.64
N THR A 51 -11.04 0.31 -7.68
CA THR A 51 -11.79 0.18 -8.94
C THR A 51 -11.88 1.52 -9.67
N TYR A 52 -12.00 2.62 -8.95
CA TYR A 52 -12.02 3.98 -9.51
C TYR A 52 -10.68 4.35 -10.16
N GLU A 53 -9.56 4.01 -9.51
CA GLU A 53 -8.20 4.26 -10.03
C GLU A 53 -7.85 3.42 -11.26
N ASN A 54 -8.56 2.32 -11.52
CA ASN A 54 -8.42 1.60 -12.79
C ASN A 54 -8.68 2.49 -14.03
N ASN A 55 -9.38 3.61 -13.84
CA ASN A 55 -9.64 4.60 -14.89
C ASN A 55 -8.68 5.80 -14.85
N HIS A 56 -7.83 5.91 -13.82
CA HIS A 56 -6.93 7.03 -13.58
C HIS A 56 -5.47 6.57 -13.63
N LYS A 57 -4.66 7.19 -14.49
CA LYS A 57 -3.32 6.68 -14.84
C LYS A 57 -2.19 7.32 -14.05
N LYS A 58 -2.42 7.69 -12.78
CA LYS A 58 -1.36 8.24 -11.93
C LYS A 58 -0.17 7.27 -11.84
N LYS A 59 1.03 7.84 -11.66
CA LYS A 59 2.26 7.05 -11.50
C LYS A 59 2.43 6.63 -10.04
N TRP A 60 3.17 5.54 -9.81
CA TRP A 60 3.46 5.06 -8.46
C TRP A 60 4.04 6.16 -7.55
N GLU A 61 5.02 6.92 -8.02
CA GLU A 61 5.70 7.96 -7.21
C GLU A 61 4.73 9.04 -6.73
N GLU A 62 3.77 9.42 -7.57
CA GLU A 62 2.72 10.39 -7.24
C GLU A 62 1.77 9.83 -6.18
N ILE A 63 1.31 8.58 -6.37
CA ILE A 63 0.41 7.91 -5.42
C ILE A 63 1.12 7.69 -4.08
N GLU A 64 2.39 7.25 -4.10
CA GLU A 64 3.21 7.04 -2.91
C GLU A 64 3.37 8.33 -2.10
N ASN A 65 3.75 9.43 -2.75
CA ASN A 65 3.94 10.72 -2.08
C ASN A 65 2.62 11.27 -1.52
N ASN A 66 1.56 11.28 -2.32
CA ASN A 66 0.24 11.78 -1.88
C ASN A 66 -0.31 10.94 -0.72
N SER A 67 -0.16 9.62 -0.78
CA SER A 67 -0.61 8.72 0.29
C SER A 67 0.18 8.96 1.58
N LEU A 68 1.50 9.13 1.48
CA LEU A 68 2.33 9.47 2.64
C LEU A 68 1.88 10.80 3.27
N GLU A 69 1.65 11.83 2.46
CA GLU A 69 1.16 13.13 2.96
C GLU A 69 -0.19 13.00 3.64
N HIS A 70 -1.14 12.28 3.03
CA HIS A 70 -2.45 12.06 3.64
C HIS A 70 -2.32 11.30 4.97
N PHE A 71 -1.47 10.27 5.04
CA PHE A 71 -1.29 9.49 6.25
C PHE A 71 -0.67 10.32 7.37
N LEU A 72 0.30 11.18 7.03
CA LEU A 72 0.92 12.06 8.01
C LEU A 72 -0.02 13.19 8.48
N GLU A 73 -0.84 13.76 7.59
CA GLU A 73 -1.82 14.79 7.97
C GLU A 73 -2.93 14.22 8.87
N PHE A 74 -3.37 12.97 8.62
CA PHE A 74 -4.34 12.30 9.48
C PHE A 74 -3.76 11.91 10.85
N GLY A 75 -2.47 11.60 10.88
CA GLY A 75 -1.76 11.19 12.09
C GLY A 75 -1.97 9.72 12.44
N PRO A 76 -1.41 9.25 13.57
CA PRO A 76 -1.43 7.84 13.95
C PRO A 76 -2.84 7.26 14.03
N SER A 77 -3.05 6.11 13.39
CA SER A 77 -4.34 5.41 13.34
C SER A 77 -4.18 3.91 13.52
N LYS A 78 -5.16 3.28 14.17
CA LYS A 78 -5.26 1.80 14.22
C LYS A 78 -5.53 1.20 12.84
N ASP A 79 -6.13 1.96 11.94
CA ASP A 79 -6.47 1.50 10.59
C ASP A 79 -5.21 1.20 9.75
N TYR A 80 -4.06 1.77 10.10
CA TYR A 80 -2.78 1.44 9.45
C TYR A 80 -2.32 0.00 9.72
N GLN A 81 -2.73 -0.59 10.85
CA GLN A 81 -2.46 -2.01 11.10
C GLN A 81 -3.22 -2.87 10.09
N ILE A 82 -4.51 -2.61 9.89
CA ILE A 82 -5.33 -3.33 8.92
C ILE A 82 -4.75 -3.18 7.51
N PHE A 83 -4.23 -2.00 7.17
CA PHE A 83 -3.53 -1.79 5.91
C PHE A 83 -2.27 -2.65 5.75
N PHE A 84 -1.47 -2.77 6.81
CA PHE A 84 -0.31 -3.67 6.80
C PHE A 84 -0.72 -5.14 6.69
N ASP A 85 -1.82 -5.53 7.33
CA ASP A 85 -2.36 -6.89 7.25
C ASP A 85 -2.83 -7.21 5.81
N ILE A 86 -3.47 -6.26 5.13
CA ILE A 86 -3.83 -6.38 3.69
C ILE A 86 -2.58 -6.60 2.84
N PHE A 87 -1.54 -5.80 3.08
CA PHE A 87 -0.27 -5.94 2.35
C PHE A 87 0.43 -7.27 2.62
N GLU A 88 0.37 -7.77 3.85
CA GLU A 88 0.89 -9.09 4.20
C GLU A 88 0.13 -10.21 3.46
N GLU A 89 -1.20 -10.15 3.39
CA GLU A 89 -2.00 -11.09 2.59
C GLU A 89 -1.62 -11.02 1.09
N MET A 90 -1.36 -9.82 0.57
CA MET A 90 -0.90 -9.65 -0.82
C MET A 90 0.50 -10.22 -1.05
N GLU A 91 1.42 -10.04 -0.10
CA GLU A 91 2.77 -10.60 -0.12
C GLU A 91 2.75 -12.14 -0.05
N ASN A 92 1.83 -12.73 0.73
CA ASN A 92 1.63 -14.18 0.80
C ASN A 92 1.20 -14.78 -0.56
N GLU A 93 0.48 -14.00 -1.37
CA GLU A 93 0.07 -14.35 -2.73
C GLU A 93 1.05 -13.85 -3.81
N LYS A 94 2.28 -13.44 -3.45
CA LYS A 94 3.22 -12.73 -4.33
C LYS A 94 3.36 -13.28 -5.75
N TYR A 95 3.51 -14.59 -5.92
CA TYR A 95 3.72 -15.19 -7.25
C TYR A 95 2.50 -15.10 -8.16
N LYS A 96 1.30 -15.06 -7.59
CA LYS A 96 0.03 -15.00 -8.34
C LYS A 96 -0.52 -13.59 -8.43
N LEU A 97 -0.17 -12.71 -7.48
CA LEU A 97 -0.81 -11.41 -7.31
C LEU A 97 0.07 -10.22 -7.71
N ILE A 98 1.22 -10.02 -7.06
CA ILE A 98 1.97 -8.75 -7.14
C ILE A 98 3.39 -8.87 -7.71
N GLY A 99 3.91 -10.08 -7.84
CA GLY A 99 5.29 -10.32 -8.29
C GLY A 99 6.36 -9.77 -7.35
N ILE A 100 7.63 -9.99 -7.70
CA ILE A 100 8.78 -9.54 -6.89
C ILE A 100 8.83 -8.02 -6.79
N LYS A 101 8.55 -7.31 -7.89
CA LYS A 101 8.60 -5.84 -7.88
C LYS A 101 7.50 -5.23 -7.01
N GLY A 102 6.30 -5.80 -7.02
CA GLY A 102 5.20 -5.35 -6.15
C GLY A 102 5.53 -5.51 -4.67
N VAL A 103 6.12 -6.65 -4.27
CA VAL A 103 6.61 -6.87 -2.89
C VAL A 103 7.64 -5.81 -2.50
N LYS A 104 8.61 -5.52 -3.39
CA LYS A 104 9.62 -4.47 -3.12
C LYS A 104 8.98 -3.10 -2.90
N MET A 105 7.95 -2.73 -3.65
CA MET A 105 7.27 -1.44 -3.46
C MET A 105 6.46 -1.38 -2.17
N ILE A 106 5.75 -2.46 -1.82
CA ILE A 106 5.04 -2.57 -0.54
C ILE A 106 6.01 -2.38 0.62
N ASN A 107 7.14 -3.11 0.61
CA ASN A 107 8.14 -3.01 1.67
C ASN A 107 8.76 -1.62 1.77
N ARG A 108 9.10 -1.02 0.62
CA ARG A 108 9.59 0.37 0.59
C ARG A 108 8.58 1.34 1.19
N PHE A 109 7.31 1.21 0.84
CA PHE A 109 6.25 2.07 1.37
C PHE A 109 6.07 1.89 2.89
N LYS A 110 5.96 0.64 3.36
CA LYS A 110 5.86 0.30 4.79
C LYS A 110 7.02 0.91 5.58
N ASN A 111 8.25 0.78 5.08
CA ASN A 111 9.43 1.34 5.72
C ASN A 111 9.41 2.87 5.75
N LYS A 112 9.08 3.53 4.63
CA LYS A 112 8.94 5.00 4.60
C LYS A 112 7.89 5.50 5.56
N LEU A 113 6.72 4.85 5.62
CA LEU A 113 5.63 5.26 6.50
C LEU A 113 6.04 5.10 7.97
N ARG A 114 6.65 3.97 8.34
CA ARG A 114 7.20 3.74 9.69
C ARG A 114 8.25 4.77 10.06
N LEU A 115 9.20 5.02 9.16
CA LEU A 115 10.26 6.01 9.36
C LEU A 115 9.65 7.39 9.58
N LYS A 116 8.71 7.84 8.74
CA LYS A 116 8.08 9.15 8.87
C LYS A 116 7.29 9.30 10.18
N PHE A 117 6.57 8.28 10.61
CA PHE A 117 5.90 8.31 11.92
C PHE A 117 6.89 8.29 13.09
N SER A 118 8.04 7.63 12.94
CA SER A 118 9.08 7.54 13.99
C SER A 118 9.97 8.79 14.06
N GLU A 119 10.30 9.39 12.92
CA GLU A 119 10.97 10.70 12.81
C GLU A 119 10.09 11.79 13.43
N ASN A 120 8.77 11.76 13.18
CA ASN A 120 7.81 12.63 13.86
C ASN A 120 7.70 12.36 15.37
N GLN A 121 8.27 11.25 15.87
CA GLN A 121 8.36 10.89 17.28
C GLN A 121 9.78 11.06 17.88
N ASN A 122 10.78 11.54 17.13
CA ASN A 122 12.20 11.53 17.53
C ASN A 122 12.67 10.13 18.01
N ILE A 123 12.52 9.11 17.17
CA ILE A 123 13.05 7.77 17.46
C ILE A 123 14.12 7.40 16.43
N ASN A 124 15.33 7.13 16.92
CA ASN A 124 16.46 6.63 16.15
C ASN A 124 16.17 5.17 15.77
N ILE A 125 15.86 4.92 14.49
CA ILE A 125 15.72 3.55 13.98
C ILE A 125 17.11 3.12 13.49
N GLU A 126 17.67 2.08 14.11
CA GLU A 126 18.84 1.40 13.57
C GLU A 126 18.46 0.77 12.23
N GLU A 127 19.06 1.26 11.15
CA GLU A 127 18.91 0.68 9.83
C GLU A 127 19.51 -0.73 9.83
N ASP A 128 18.66 -1.75 9.77
CA ASP A 128 19.06 -3.07 9.32
C ASP A 128 19.45 -2.94 7.83
N ASN A 129 20.73 -2.65 7.61
CA ASN A 129 21.40 -2.77 6.33
C ASN A 129 21.52 -4.26 6.00
N GLU A 130 20.44 -4.86 5.50
CA GLU A 130 20.57 -6.09 4.72
C GLU A 130 21.16 -5.73 3.36
N ASP A 131 22.50 -5.75 3.32
CA ASP A 131 23.30 -5.78 2.10
C ASP A 131 22.88 -7.00 1.26
N TRP A 132 22.17 -6.74 0.16
CA TRP A 132 21.95 -7.72 -0.89
C TRP A 132 22.55 -7.25 -2.21
N ASP A 133 23.85 -6.95 -2.18
CA ASP A 133 24.72 -7.10 -3.35
C ASP A 133 25.49 -8.41 -3.17
N ASN A 134 24.96 -9.51 -3.73
CA ASN A 134 25.71 -10.69 -4.15
C ASN A 134 24.80 -11.63 -4.96
N GLU A 135 24.78 -11.44 -6.29
CA GLU A 135 25.21 -12.42 -7.31
C GLU A 135 24.89 -11.93 -8.73
#